data_AF-A0A1J3JXP0-F1
#
_entry.id   AF-A0A1J3JXP0-F1
#
_cell.length_a   1.000
_cell.length_b   1.000
_cell.length_c   1.000
_cell.angle_alpha   90.00
_cell.angle_beta   90.00
_cell.angle_gamma   90.00
#
_symmetry.space_group_name_H-M   'P 1'
#
loop_
_entity.id
_entity.type
_entity.pdbx_description
1 polymer ?
#
loop_
_entity_poly.entity_id
_entity_poly.type
_entity_poly.pdbx_seq_one_letter_code
_entity_poly.pdbx_strand_id
1 'polypeptide(L)'
;VLSTGENVEPLEIEEAAMRSNLIQQIVVIGQDQRRLGAIVIPNKEAAEGAAKSQISPVDPEVNRLSKETLTSMVYEELKKWTSECSFQVGPVLIVDEPFTIDNGFMTPTMKIRRDKVVDQYKEEIDRLYK
;
A
#
# COMPACT_ATOMS: atom_id res chain seq x y z
N VAL A 1 17.74 0.30 -7.62
CA VAL A 1 18.05 -0.79 -8.56
C VAL A 1 17.59 -2.10 -7.96
N LEU A 2 16.86 -2.91 -8.73
CA LEU A 2 16.49 -4.26 -8.30
C LEU A 2 17.66 -5.22 -8.51
N SER A 3 17.65 -6.39 -7.87
CA SER A 3 18.71 -7.39 -8.05
C SER A 3 18.87 -7.86 -9.51
N THR A 4 17.89 -7.56 -10.38
CA THR A 4 17.90 -7.84 -11.82
C THR A 4 18.64 -6.78 -12.66
N GLY A 5 19.06 -5.66 -12.07
CA GLY A 5 19.72 -4.56 -12.79
C GLY A 5 18.76 -3.56 -13.43
N GLU A 6 17.45 -3.74 -13.26
CA GLU A 6 16.44 -2.82 -13.77
C GLU A 6 16.24 -1.64 -12.80
N ASN A 7 16.19 -0.44 -13.37
CA ASN A 7 15.97 0.79 -12.61
C ASN A 7 14.48 1.10 -12.62
N VAL A 8 13.81 0.81 -11.52
CA VAL A 8 12.39 1.11 -11.35
C VAL A 8 12.24 2.43 -10.63
N GLU A 9 11.43 3.32 -11.18
CA GLU A 9 11.03 4.55 -10.49
C GLU A 9 9.88 4.22 -9.53
N PRO A 10 10.12 4.18 -8.21
CA PRO A 10 9.06 3.88 -7.25
C PRO A 10 7.94 4.91 -7.29
N LEU A 11 8.26 6.15 -7.68
CA LEU A 11 7.31 7.24 -7.75
C LEU A 11 6.20 6.98 -8.79
N GLU A 12 6.53 6.43 -9.96
CA GLU A 12 5.52 6.13 -10.98
C GLU A 12 4.48 5.12 -10.49
N ILE A 13 4.93 4.09 -9.78
CA ILE A 13 4.07 3.05 -9.19
C ILE A 13 3.24 3.63 -8.04
N GLU A 14 3.85 4.44 -7.18
CA GLU A 14 3.17 5.14 -6.08
C GLU A 14 2.06 6.07 -6.62
N GLU A 15 2.37 6.88 -7.64
CA GLU A 15 1.42 7.79 -8.26
C GLU A 15 0.28 7.05 -8.98
N ALA A 16 0.57 5.96 -9.67
CA ALA A 16 -0.45 5.12 -10.27
C ALA A 16 -1.40 4.53 -9.22
N ALA A 17 -0.86 3.97 -8.14
CA ALA A 17 -1.64 3.41 -7.05
C ALA A 17 -2.47 4.47 -6.29
N MET A 18 -1.94 5.69 -6.11
CA MET A 18 -2.67 6.81 -5.50
C MET A 18 -3.89 7.28 -6.30
N ARG A 19 -4.10 6.80 -7.54
CA ARG A 19 -5.36 7.04 -8.27
C ARG A 19 -6.54 6.27 -7.69
N SER A 20 -6.30 5.25 -6.87
CA SER A 20 -7.35 4.52 -6.18
C SER A 20 -7.82 5.27 -4.94
N ASN A 21 -9.13 5.46 -4.81
CA ASN A 21 -9.72 6.02 -3.58
C ASN A 21 -9.54 5.11 -2.36
N LEU A 22 -9.22 3.82 -2.55
CA LEU A 22 -8.95 2.88 -1.47
C LEU A 22 -7.56 3.06 -0.85
N ILE A 23 -6.65 3.73 -1.55
CA ILE A 23 -5.26 3.91 -1.12
C ILE A 23 -5.10 5.32 -0.61
N GLN A 24 -4.88 5.48 0.69
CA GLN A 24 -4.65 6.78 1.30
C GLN A 24 -3.19 7.21 1.14
N GLN A 25 -2.25 6.30 1.41
CA GLN A 25 -0.81 6.53 1.23
C GLN A 25 -0.14 5.23 0.80
N ILE A 26 0.96 5.36 0.05
CA ILE A 26 1.74 4.23 -0.42
C ILE A 26 3.22 4.56 -0.41
N VAL A 27 4.04 3.57 -0.03
CA VAL A 27 5.49 3.60 -0.17
C VAL A 27 5.93 2.31 -0.83
N VAL A 28 6.56 2.43 -2.00
CA VAL A 28 7.14 1.27 -2.68
C VAL A 28 8.46 0.90 -2.03
N ILE A 29 8.62 -0.38 -1.75
CA ILE A 29 9.78 -1.00 -1.11
C ILE A 29 10.34 -2.12 -2.00
N GLY A 30 11.46 -2.71 -1.59
CA GLY A 30 12.12 -3.77 -2.34
C GLY A 30 13.38 -3.34 -3.06
N GLN A 31 14.04 -2.28 -2.59
CA GLN A 31 15.42 -2.01 -2.99
C GLN A 31 16.28 -3.26 -2.68
N ASP A 32 17.09 -3.69 -3.65
CA ASP A 32 17.92 -4.89 -3.56
C ASP A 32 17.15 -6.21 -3.36
N GLN A 33 15.83 -6.23 -3.59
CA GLN A 33 15.01 -7.44 -3.56
C GLN A 33 14.72 -7.99 -4.96
N ARG A 34 14.35 -9.28 -5.02
CA ARG A 34 13.95 -9.94 -6.28
C ARG A 34 12.64 -9.40 -6.87
N ARG A 35 11.78 -8.79 -6.04
CA ARG A 35 10.48 -8.24 -6.43
C ARG A 35 10.21 -6.96 -5.64
N LEU A 36 9.46 -6.04 -6.24
CA LEU A 36 8.96 -4.86 -5.55
C LEU A 36 7.84 -5.24 -4.60
N GLY A 37 7.82 -4.59 -3.44
CA GLY A 37 6.74 -4.64 -2.49
C GLY A 37 6.20 -3.23 -2.24
N ALA A 38 5.12 -3.11 -1.49
CA ALA A 38 4.63 -1.79 -1.08
C ALA A 38 4.06 -1.82 0.33
N ILE A 39 4.26 -0.74 1.05
CA ILE A 39 3.56 -0.44 2.30
C ILE A 39 2.40 0.47 1.95
N VAL A 40 1.19 0.05 2.27
CA VAL A 40 -0.03 0.75 1.87
C VAL A 40 -0.85 1.08 3.11
N ILE A 41 -1.28 2.33 3.18
CA ILE A 41 -2.23 2.82 4.16
C ILE A 41 -3.59 2.88 3.46
N PRO A 42 -4.53 2.00 3.81
CA PRO A 42 -5.83 1.98 3.18
C PRO A 42 -6.71 3.10 3.72
N ASN A 43 -7.54 3.67 2.86
CA ASN A 43 -8.59 4.57 3.29
C ASN A 43 -9.79 3.75 3.79
N LYS A 44 -9.93 3.67 5.12
CA LYS A 44 -11.02 2.91 5.77
C LYS A 44 -12.40 3.39 5.34
N GLU A 45 -12.62 4.70 5.27
CA GLU A 45 -13.91 5.26 4.86
C GLU A 45 -14.26 4.87 3.42
N ALA A 46 -13.28 4.96 2.51
CA ALA A 46 -13.49 4.57 1.12
C ALA A 46 -13.72 3.06 0.98
N ALA A 47 -12.99 2.24 1.74
CA ALA A 47 -13.17 0.80 1.74
C ALA A 47 -14.52 0.36 2.31
N GLU A 48 -14.97 0.99 3.39
CA GLU A 48 -16.31 0.80 3.93
C GLU A 48 -17.40 1.21 2.93
N GLY A 49 -17.20 2.31 2.20
CA GLY A 49 -18.08 2.73 1.12
C GLY A 49 -18.14 1.71 -0.03
N ALA A 50 -16.97 1.21 -0.45
CA ALA A 50 -16.87 0.21 -1.52
C ALA A 50 -17.53 -1.12 -1.12
N ALA A 51 -17.29 -1.60 0.11
CA ALA A 51 -17.92 -2.81 0.62
C ALA A 51 -19.44 -2.65 0.74
N LYS A 52 -19.93 -1.50 1.25
CA LYS A 52 -21.37 -1.21 1.31
C LYS A 52 -22.02 -1.17 -0.07
N SER A 53 -21.29 -0.75 -1.11
CA SER A 53 -21.79 -0.76 -2.48
C SER A 53 -21.80 -2.16 -3.11
N GLN A 54 -20.99 -3.10 -2.60
CA GLN A 54 -20.93 -4.49 -3.08
C GLN A 54 -21.81 -5.45 -2.25
N ILE A 55 -22.19 -5.08 -1.03
CA ILE A 55 -23.02 -5.89 -0.14
C ILE A 55 -24.49 -5.49 -0.32
N SER A 56 -25.30 -6.43 -0.83
CA SER A 56 -26.77 -6.32 -0.79
C SER A 56 -27.24 -6.17 0.68
N PRO A 57 -28.37 -5.47 0.95
CA PRO A 57 -28.82 -5.06 2.29
C PRO A 57 -29.33 -6.19 3.22
N VAL A 58 -28.69 -7.36 3.16
CA VAL A 58 -28.98 -8.54 3.96
C VAL A 58 -27.78 -8.73 4.89
N ASP A 59 -28.05 -8.81 6.19
CA ASP A 59 -27.12 -8.92 7.33
C ASP A 59 -26.66 -7.61 8.01
N PRO A 60 -27.44 -7.11 8.99
CA PRO A 60 -27.06 -5.98 9.86
C PRO A 60 -25.96 -6.28 10.89
N GLU A 61 -25.34 -7.47 10.89
CA GLU A 61 -24.36 -7.87 11.92
C GLU A 61 -22.90 -8.03 11.43
N VAL A 62 -22.60 -7.82 10.14
CA VAL A 62 -21.23 -7.94 9.60
C VAL A 62 -20.69 -6.56 9.15
N ASN A 63 -20.86 -5.54 9.97
CA ASN A 63 -20.45 -4.15 9.64
C ASN A 63 -18.96 -3.85 9.96
N ARG A 64 -18.07 -4.85 9.87
CA ARG A 64 -16.62 -4.63 9.94
C ARG A 64 -15.99 -5.24 8.72
N LEU A 65 -15.41 -4.41 7.83
CA LEU A 65 -14.47 -4.92 6.85
C LEU A 65 -13.39 -5.70 7.60
N SER A 66 -13.34 -7.00 7.37
CA SER A 66 -12.20 -7.81 7.83
C SER A 66 -10.93 -7.28 7.17
N LYS A 67 -9.83 -7.25 7.93
CA LYS A 67 -8.52 -6.83 7.41
C LYS A 67 -8.13 -7.60 6.14
N GLU A 68 -8.53 -8.85 6.04
CA GLU A 68 -8.28 -9.71 4.89
C GLU A 68 -9.02 -9.25 3.63
N THR A 69 -10.29 -8.85 3.77
CA THR A 69 -11.09 -8.30 2.67
C THR A 69 -10.53 -6.96 2.21
N LEU A 70 -10.18 -6.08 3.16
CA LEU A 70 -9.54 -4.80 2.88
C LEU A 70 -8.21 -5.00 2.12
N THR A 71 -7.37 -5.92 2.60
CA THR A 71 -6.08 -6.24 1.99
C THR A 71 -6.27 -6.74 0.56
N SER A 72 -7.23 -7.64 0.34
CA SER A 72 -7.55 -8.14 -1.00
C SER A 72 -8.03 -7.04 -1.94
N MET A 73 -8.95 -6.17 -1.49
CA MET A 73 -9.43 -5.04 -2.32
C MET A 73 -8.31 -4.08 -2.70
N VAL A 74 -7.48 -3.70 -1.73
CA VAL A 74 -6.33 -2.81 -1.96
C VAL A 74 -5.35 -3.45 -2.91
N TYR A 75 -5.06 -4.74 -2.73
CA TYR A 75 -4.15 -5.48 -3.61
C TYR A 75 -4.67 -5.57 -5.04
N GLU A 76 -5.97 -5.81 -5.24
CA GLU A 76 -6.57 -5.83 -6.57
C GLU A 76 -6.52 -4.45 -7.26
N GLU A 77 -6.87 -3.38 -6.55
CA GLU A 77 -6.77 -2.02 -7.09
C GLU A 77 -5.32 -1.67 -7.40
N LEU A 78 -4.38 -1.97 -6.49
CA LEU A 78 -2.98 -1.73 -6.69
C LEU A 78 -2.46 -2.49 -7.91
N LYS A 79 -2.80 -3.77 -8.06
CA LYS A 79 -2.44 -4.56 -9.25
C LYS A 79 -3.05 -4.01 -10.53
N LYS A 80 -4.30 -3.55 -10.49
CA LYS A 80 -4.99 -2.96 -11.64
C LYS A 80 -4.35 -1.65 -12.08
N TRP A 81 -4.08 -0.73 -11.16
CA TRP A 81 -3.46 0.56 -11.46
C TRP A 81 -1.98 0.42 -11.84
N THR A 82 -1.27 -0.54 -11.25
CA THR A 82 0.15 -0.80 -11.56
C THR A 82 0.35 -1.78 -12.71
N SER A 83 -0.73 -2.28 -13.35
CA SER A 83 -0.62 -3.17 -14.51
C SER A 83 -0.02 -2.48 -15.73
N GLU A 84 -0.13 -1.15 -15.83
CA GLU A 84 0.49 -0.35 -16.89
C GLU A 84 1.94 0.02 -16.58
N CYS A 85 2.41 -0.20 -15.35
CA CYS A 85 3.79 0.06 -14.96
C CYS A 85 4.72 -1.06 -15.47
N SER A 86 5.99 -0.71 -15.70
CA SER A 86 7.03 -1.68 -16.09
C SER A 86 7.22 -2.79 -15.06
N PHE A 87 6.82 -2.56 -13.81
CA PHE A 87 6.93 -3.53 -12.71
C PHE A 87 5.66 -3.63 -11.91
N GLN A 88 5.38 -4.87 -11.51
CA GLN A 88 4.30 -5.18 -10.59
C GLN A 88 4.81 -5.26 -9.16
N VAL A 89 4.03 -4.69 -8.26
CA VAL A 89 4.21 -4.87 -6.82
C VAL A 89 3.69 -6.26 -6.47
N GLY A 90 4.56 -7.09 -5.89
CA GLY A 90 4.24 -8.45 -5.48
C GLY A 90 3.59 -8.46 -4.11
N PRO A 91 4.37 -8.36 -3.02
CA PRO A 91 3.79 -8.37 -1.69
C PRO A 91 3.43 -6.96 -1.21
N VAL A 92 2.29 -6.85 -0.53
CA VAL A 92 1.81 -5.60 0.07
C VAL A 92 1.69 -5.74 1.58
N LEU A 93 2.19 -4.74 2.30
CA LEU A 93 2.04 -4.61 3.74
C LEU A 93 0.99 -3.55 4.03
N ILE A 94 -0.13 -3.95 4.61
CA ILE A 94 -1.20 -3.01 5.00
C ILE A 94 -0.92 -2.51 6.41
N VAL A 95 -0.77 -1.19 6.56
CA VAL A 95 -0.56 -0.53 7.86
C VAL A 95 -1.70 0.43 8.16
N ASP A 96 -2.04 0.52 9.44
CA ASP A 96 -3.14 1.37 9.93
C ASP A 96 -2.67 2.77 10.33
N GLU A 97 -1.37 2.92 10.58
CA GLU A 97 -0.76 4.13 11.11
C GLU A 97 -0.44 5.10 9.97
N PRO A 98 -1.09 6.28 9.90
CA PRO A 98 -0.82 7.27 8.86
C PRO A 98 0.61 7.80 8.96
N PHE A 99 1.27 8.02 7.81
CA PHE A 99 2.51 8.78 7.82
C PHE A 99 2.17 10.25 8.09
N THR A 100 2.83 10.83 9.09
CA THR A 100 2.62 12.21 9.51
C THR A 100 3.95 12.90 9.77
N ILE A 101 3.92 14.22 9.96
CA ILE A 101 5.13 14.97 10.37
C ILE A 101 5.46 14.66 11.82
N ASP A 102 4.44 14.42 12.66
CA ASP A 102 4.56 14.21 14.12
C ASP A 102 5.30 12.91 14.46
N ASN A 103 4.96 11.80 13.78
CA ASN A 103 5.70 10.54 13.89
C ASN A 103 7.04 10.53 13.11
N GLY A 104 7.39 11.64 12.46
CA GLY A 104 8.64 11.77 11.72
C GLY A 104 8.71 10.98 10.42
N PHE A 105 7.60 10.40 9.95
CA PHE A 105 7.52 9.72 8.65
C PHE A 105 7.36 10.69 7.48
N MET A 106 7.04 11.96 7.73
CA MET A 106 7.00 12.99 6.71
C MET A 106 7.98 14.13 7.02
N THR A 107 8.49 14.77 5.97
CA THR A 107 9.20 16.05 6.10
C THR A 107 8.21 17.18 6.38
N PRO A 108 8.67 18.35 6.86
CA PRO A 108 7.83 19.55 6.97
C PRO A 108 7.19 19.97 5.63
N THR A 109 7.76 19.52 4.51
CA THR A 109 7.25 19.70 3.15
C THR A 109 6.27 18.60 2.70
N MET A 110 5.76 17.78 3.63
CA MET A 110 4.84 16.67 3.39
C MET A 110 5.36 15.56 2.46
N LYS A 111 6.68 15.44 2.30
CA LYS A 111 7.27 14.30 1.58
C LYS A 111 7.49 13.13 2.54
N ILE A 112 7.08 11.94 2.15
CA ILE A 112 7.30 10.74 2.95
C ILE A 112 8.80 10.41 3.02
N ARG A 113 9.30 10.19 4.24
CA ARG A 113 10.66 9.77 4.55
C ARG A 113 10.75 8.26 4.47
N ARG A 114 10.92 7.73 3.26
CA ARG A 114 11.00 6.28 2.98
C ARG A 114 11.98 5.55 3.90
N ASP A 115 13.16 6.11 4.14
CA ASP A 115 14.16 5.56 5.07
C ASP A 115 13.59 5.26 6.46
N LYS A 116 12.82 6.20 7.02
CA LYS A 116 12.23 6.06 8.35
C LYS A 116 11.09 5.06 8.38
N VAL A 117 10.26 5.05 7.34
CA VAL A 117 9.16 4.08 7.21
C VAL A 117 9.73 2.67 7.06
N VAL A 118 10.72 2.47 6.19
CA VAL A 118 11.36 1.16 5.99
C VAL A 118 12.05 0.66 7.26
N ASP A 119 12.72 1.55 8.01
CA ASP A 119 13.36 1.21 9.28
C ASP A 119 12.33 0.77 10.34
N GLN A 120 11.21 1.51 10.46
CA GLN A 120 10.12 1.18 11.37
C GLN A 120 9.48 -0.18 11.07
N TYR A 121 9.19 -0.45 9.79
CA TYR A 121 8.52 -1.68 9.37
C TYR A 121 9.49 -2.78 8.94
N LYS A 122 10.78 -2.65 9.26
CA LYS A 122 11.83 -3.55 8.77
C LYS A 122 11.55 -5.03 9.04
N GLU A 123 11.05 -5.35 10.23
CA GLU A 123 10.71 -6.73 10.61
C GLU A 123 9.54 -7.29 9.80
N GLU A 124 8.51 -6.48 9.57
CA GLU A 124 7.36 -6.86 8.74
C GLU A 124 7.77 -7.02 7.28
N ILE A 125 8.61 -6.14 6.78
CA ILE A 125 9.18 -6.22 5.43
C ILE A 125 10.03 -7.49 5.29
N ASP A 126 10.87 -7.82 6.26
CA ASP A 126 11.68 -9.05 6.24
C ASP A 126 10.78 -10.29 6.23
N ARG A 127 9.71 -10.31 7.04
CA ARG A 127 8.69 -11.36 7.01
C ARG A 127 7.96 -11.45 5.68
N LEU A 128 7.78 -10.31 5.01
CA LEU A 128 7.12 -10.21 3.71
C LEU A 128 7.96 -10.80 2.57
N TYR A 129 9.30 -10.77 2.69
CA TYR A 129 10.24 -11.25 1.68
C TYR A 129 10.87 -12.63 1.97
N LYS A 130 10.67 -13.17 3.17
CA LYS A 130 11.05 -14.55 3.53
C LYS A 130 10.15 -15.58 2.87
#